data_AF-A0A938CUF0-F1
#
_entry.id   AF-A0A938CUF0-F1
#
_cell.length_a   1.000
_cell.length_b   1.000
_cell.length_c   1.000
_cell.angle_alpha   90.00
_cell.angle_beta   90.00
_cell.angle_gamma   90.00
#
_symmetry.space_group_name_H-M   'P 1'
#
loop_
_entity.id
_entity.type
_entity.pdbx_description
1 polymer ?
#
loop_
_entity_poly.entity_id
_entity_poly.type
_entity_poly.pdbx_seq_one_letter_code
_entity_poly.pdbx_strand_id
1 'polypeptide(L)'
;MAPRRPPDPGAVLDWMRREGRRYTRMRDFGDALCERVTAAGIPIARACFAVTTLRPRVAGAAYIWRRDDGTQRTTATRRDLLRPDIRNNPVAMVMHDRRALRCRLDAPGATHDFAVLDDFRAEGMTDYIALPVVSSDDTCNALSLATDHPEGFSDADITALGEIAEMLGAIVELQASRRVSRQLMEAYVGRRTGARLLAGQIARGSYETIDAVIWHADLRGFTALTDTLPRGDIIELLNDWFDAVGGALAAEGGEILKFVGYGVLAIFEATGTANVADRCAAALRAASDVVSRVTACNAERAARGRVPIVFGIVVDIGEVAYGNIGTVDRLDFTVTGPAVNQAARLQGLAVELGRTIVASAAFAAAVPDTLSPLGTFALRGISDMQRAYAPGRDMRSSWSHAICMIGCAP
;
A
#
# COMPACT_ATOMS: atom_id res chain seq x y z
N MET A 1 32.29 -26.61 -34.25
CA MET A 1 32.03 -25.65 -33.16
C MET A 1 33.13 -25.79 -32.12
N ALA A 2 33.68 -24.69 -31.61
CA ALA A 2 34.57 -24.77 -30.44
C ALA A 2 33.77 -25.31 -29.25
N PRO A 3 34.35 -26.16 -28.38
CA PRO A 3 33.64 -26.67 -27.22
C PRO A 3 33.22 -25.51 -26.32
N ARG A 4 31.97 -25.56 -25.87
CA ARG A 4 31.39 -24.53 -25.03
C ARG A 4 32.18 -24.42 -23.72
N ARG A 5 32.53 -23.19 -23.33
CA ARG A 5 33.23 -22.93 -22.07
C ARG A 5 32.35 -23.43 -20.90
N PRO A 6 32.90 -24.16 -19.92
CA PRO A 6 32.14 -24.59 -18.75
C PRO A 6 31.61 -23.36 -18.00
N PRO A 7 30.40 -23.46 -17.40
CA PRO A 7 29.82 -22.34 -16.68
C PRO A 7 30.66 -21.98 -15.44
N ASP A 8 30.71 -20.69 -15.11
CA ASP A 8 31.31 -20.18 -13.86
C ASP A 8 30.20 -19.63 -12.92
N PRO A 9 29.45 -20.52 -12.23
CA PRO A 9 28.44 -20.07 -11.27
C PRO A 9 29.05 -19.31 -10.09
N GLY A 10 30.32 -19.55 -9.76
CA GLY A 10 31.01 -18.93 -8.63
C GLY A 10 31.02 -17.39 -8.74
N ALA A 11 31.29 -16.86 -9.93
CA ALA A 11 31.23 -15.42 -10.18
C ALA A 11 29.82 -14.84 -10.00
N VAL A 12 28.79 -15.54 -10.47
CA VAL A 12 27.38 -15.12 -10.34
C VAL A 12 26.97 -15.14 -8.87
N LEU A 13 27.29 -16.22 -8.15
CA LEU A 13 26.96 -16.40 -6.74
C LEU A 13 27.68 -15.41 -5.83
N ASP A 14 28.97 -15.11 -6.05
CA ASP A 14 29.69 -14.09 -5.27
C ASP A 14 29.09 -12.69 -5.50
N TRP A 15 28.72 -12.36 -6.74
CA TRP A 15 28.01 -11.13 -7.04
C TRP A 15 26.64 -11.07 -6.36
N MET A 16 25.82 -12.13 -6.46
CA MET A 16 24.51 -12.21 -5.81
C MET A 16 24.65 -11.98 -4.29
N ARG A 17 25.67 -12.60 -3.69
CA ARG A 17 26.00 -12.42 -2.29
C ARG A 17 26.32 -10.97 -1.99
N ARG A 18 27.21 -10.29 -2.71
CA ARG A 18 27.70 -8.94 -2.32
C ARG A 18 26.79 -7.79 -2.75
N GLU A 19 26.45 -7.78 -4.04
CA GLU A 19 25.82 -6.66 -4.74
C GLU A 19 24.36 -6.97 -5.10
N GLY A 20 24.09 -8.18 -5.61
CA GLY A 20 22.74 -8.57 -6.04
C GLY A 20 21.68 -8.42 -4.93
N ARG A 21 22.03 -8.80 -3.70
CA ARG A 21 21.13 -8.62 -2.52
C ARG A 21 20.77 -7.17 -2.19
N ARG A 22 21.45 -6.17 -2.77
CA ARG A 22 21.23 -4.74 -2.49
C ARG A 22 20.19 -4.10 -3.41
N TYR A 23 19.81 -4.77 -4.50
CA TYR A 23 18.77 -4.28 -5.39
C TYR A 23 17.43 -4.17 -4.64
N THR A 24 16.73 -3.04 -4.81
CA THR A 24 15.42 -2.79 -4.19
C THR A 24 14.26 -3.09 -5.13
N ARG A 25 14.55 -3.26 -6.43
CA ARG A 25 13.60 -3.58 -7.49
C ARG A 25 13.97 -4.91 -8.13
N MET A 26 13.03 -5.86 -8.09
CA MET A 26 13.22 -7.20 -8.66
C MET A 26 13.46 -7.18 -10.17
N ARG A 27 12.91 -6.19 -10.91
CA ARG A 27 13.18 -6.03 -12.34
C ARG A 27 14.67 -5.79 -12.60
N ASP A 28 15.22 -4.76 -11.95
CA ASP A 28 16.61 -4.35 -12.15
C ASP A 28 17.58 -5.44 -11.65
N PHE A 29 17.20 -6.20 -10.61
CA PHE A 29 17.92 -7.40 -10.18
C PHE A 29 17.87 -8.52 -11.21
N GLY A 30 16.69 -8.79 -11.78
CA GLY A 30 16.47 -9.82 -12.79
C GLY A 30 17.30 -9.58 -14.05
N ASP A 31 17.36 -8.34 -14.53
CA ASP A 31 18.22 -7.94 -15.66
C ASP A 31 19.68 -8.25 -15.35
N ALA A 32 20.20 -7.72 -14.23
CA ALA A 32 21.59 -7.88 -13.84
C ALA A 32 21.98 -9.35 -13.59
N LEU A 33 21.06 -10.17 -13.07
CA LEU A 33 21.25 -11.61 -12.89
C LEU A 33 21.34 -12.33 -14.23
N CYS A 34 20.40 -12.09 -15.15
CA CYS A 34 20.36 -12.78 -16.44
C CYS A 34 21.56 -12.43 -17.32
N GLU A 35 21.98 -11.16 -17.33
CA GLU A 35 23.21 -10.72 -18.01
C GLU A 35 24.45 -11.46 -17.48
N ARG A 36 24.55 -11.63 -16.16
CA ARG A 36 25.68 -12.32 -15.51
C ARG A 36 25.65 -13.83 -15.74
N VAL A 37 24.48 -14.45 -15.69
CA VAL A 37 24.29 -15.87 -16.04
C VAL A 37 24.75 -16.12 -17.47
N THR A 38 24.37 -15.23 -18.40
CA THR A 38 24.81 -15.29 -19.80
C THR A 38 26.32 -15.12 -19.93
N ALA A 39 26.90 -14.12 -19.25
CA ALA A 39 28.34 -13.86 -19.25
C ALA A 39 29.17 -14.98 -18.60
N ALA A 40 28.59 -15.70 -17.64
CA ALA A 40 29.17 -16.88 -17.00
C ALA A 40 29.16 -18.13 -17.90
N GLY A 41 28.61 -18.05 -19.11
CA GLY A 41 28.64 -19.11 -20.11
C GLY A 41 27.38 -19.97 -20.17
N ILE A 42 26.31 -19.62 -19.44
CA ILE A 42 25.02 -20.32 -19.47
C ILE A 42 24.10 -19.63 -20.50
N PRO A 43 23.74 -20.27 -21.63
CA PRO A 43 23.12 -19.63 -22.78
C PRO A 43 21.62 -19.50 -22.55
N ILE A 44 21.21 -18.56 -21.72
CA ILE A 44 19.79 -18.27 -21.55
C ILE A 44 19.31 -17.35 -22.68
N ALA A 45 18.13 -17.63 -23.21
CA ALA A 45 17.40 -16.74 -24.13
C ALA A 45 16.23 -16.06 -23.42
N ARG A 46 15.70 -16.74 -22.40
CA ARG A 46 14.55 -16.30 -21.61
C ARG A 46 14.69 -16.77 -20.16
N ALA A 47 14.29 -15.91 -19.22
CA ALA A 47 14.07 -16.29 -17.83
C ALA A 47 12.72 -15.76 -17.33
N CYS A 48 12.07 -16.48 -16.44
CA CYS A 48 10.87 -16.07 -15.74
C CYS A 48 11.07 -16.33 -14.26
N PHE A 49 10.93 -15.28 -13.46
CA PHE A 49 10.91 -15.40 -12.02
C PHE A 49 9.49 -15.11 -11.50
N ALA A 50 8.82 -16.15 -11.02
CA ALA A 50 7.43 -16.09 -10.56
C ALA A 50 7.37 -16.08 -9.03
N VAL A 51 6.71 -15.06 -8.47
CA VAL A 51 6.54 -14.88 -7.03
C VAL A 51 5.10 -14.80 -6.61
N THR A 52 4.79 -15.41 -5.48
CA THR A 52 3.54 -15.14 -4.75
C THR A 52 3.60 -13.78 -4.05
N THR A 53 2.47 -13.09 -3.99
CA THR A 53 2.39 -11.79 -3.32
C THR A 53 1.24 -11.71 -2.34
N LEU A 54 1.49 -11.09 -1.19
CA LEU A 54 0.49 -10.87 -0.13
C LEU A 54 -0.38 -9.62 -0.35
N ARG A 55 -0.56 -9.16 -1.60
CA ARG A 55 -1.41 -8.00 -1.90
C ARG A 55 -2.87 -8.44 -2.11
N PRO A 56 -3.87 -7.78 -1.51
CA PRO A 56 -5.27 -8.17 -1.69
C PRO A 56 -5.72 -8.22 -3.16
N ARG A 57 -5.20 -7.30 -3.99
CA ARG A 57 -5.52 -7.19 -5.43
C ARG A 57 -4.53 -7.90 -6.36
N VAL A 58 -3.38 -8.37 -5.86
CA VAL A 58 -2.35 -9.04 -6.68
C VAL A 58 -1.94 -10.32 -5.95
N ALA A 59 -2.27 -11.47 -6.53
CA ALA A 59 -1.97 -12.77 -5.97
C ALA A 59 -0.56 -13.27 -6.32
N GLY A 60 -0.06 -12.87 -7.49
CA GLY A 60 1.30 -13.19 -7.93
C GLY A 60 1.86 -12.16 -8.90
N ALA A 61 3.18 -12.18 -9.07
CA ALA A 61 3.89 -11.41 -10.07
C ALA A 61 4.92 -12.29 -10.78
N ALA A 62 5.09 -12.07 -12.09
CA ALA A 62 6.12 -12.70 -12.89
C ALA A 62 7.05 -11.63 -13.45
N TYR A 63 8.35 -11.87 -13.37
CA TYR A 63 9.40 -11.05 -13.95
C TYR A 63 10.00 -11.83 -15.12
N ILE A 64 9.69 -11.40 -16.33
CA ILE A 64 10.02 -12.10 -17.57
C ILE A 64 11.15 -11.34 -18.24
N TRP A 65 12.34 -11.92 -18.23
CA TRP A 65 13.48 -11.44 -18.98
C TRP A 65 13.56 -12.16 -20.33
N ARG A 66 13.84 -11.39 -21.39
CA ARG A 66 14.26 -11.89 -22.70
C ARG A 66 15.57 -11.23 -23.08
N ARG A 67 16.43 -11.95 -23.80
CA ARG A 67 17.76 -11.48 -24.22
C ARG A 67 17.72 -10.11 -24.91
N ASP A 68 16.71 -9.88 -25.75
CA ASP A 68 16.62 -8.68 -26.58
C ASP A 68 15.76 -7.56 -25.97
N ASP A 69 14.89 -7.88 -25.01
CA ASP A 69 13.88 -6.95 -24.46
C ASP A 69 14.09 -6.57 -22.99
N GLY A 70 15.01 -7.24 -22.29
CA GLY A 70 15.18 -7.11 -20.84
C GLY A 70 13.99 -7.62 -20.03
N THR A 71 13.89 -7.22 -18.77
CA THR A 71 12.87 -7.71 -17.82
C THR A 71 11.60 -6.89 -17.85
N GLN A 72 10.49 -7.56 -18.15
CA GLN A 72 9.14 -7.03 -18.01
C GLN A 72 8.45 -7.64 -16.80
N ARG A 73 7.51 -6.90 -16.20
CA ARG A 73 6.74 -7.35 -15.04
C ARG A 73 5.28 -7.54 -15.40
N THR A 74 4.76 -8.72 -15.11
CA THR A 74 3.34 -9.05 -15.22
C THR A 74 2.78 -9.37 -13.83
N THR A 75 1.51 -9.05 -13.59
CA THR A 75 0.82 -9.34 -12.31
C THR A 75 -0.44 -10.14 -12.56
N ALA A 76 -0.77 -11.04 -11.64
CA ALA A 76 -1.98 -11.85 -11.68
C ALA A 76 -2.84 -11.58 -10.44
N THR A 77 -4.15 -11.43 -10.63
CA THR A 77 -5.13 -11.48 -9.56
C THR A 77 -5.39 -12.93 -9.12
N ARG A 78 -6.13 -13.14 -8.03
CA ARG A 78 -6.54 -14.50 -7.62
C ARG A 78 -7.39 -15.20 -8.69
N ARG A 79 -8.19 -14.45 -9.45
CA ARG A 79 -9.00 -15.00 -10.54
C ARG A 79 -8.13 -15.41 -11.73
N ASP A 80 -7.09 -14.63 -12.04
CA ASP A 80 -6.18 -14.94 -13.14
C ASP A 80 -5.43 -16.26 -12.91
N LEU A 81 -5.07 -16.56 -11.65
CA LEU A 81 -4.42 -17.82 -11.29
C LEU A 81 -5.28 -19.07 -11.57
N LEU A 82 -6.59 -18.91 -11.76
CA LEU A 82 -7.51 -20.02 -12.06
C LEU A 82 -7.64 -20.28 -13.56
N ARG A 83 -7.10 -19.41 -14.42
CA ARG A 83 -7.20 -19.60 -15.87
C ARG A 83 -6.38 -20.83 -16.30
N PRO A 84 -6.87 -21.67 -17.23
CA PRO A 84 -6.20 -22.91 -17.62
C PRO A 84 -4.74 -22.72 -18.10
N ASP A 85 -4.44 -21.63 -18.81
CA ASP A 85 -3.11 -21.29 -19.30
C ASP A 85 -2.08 -21.02 -18.18
N ILE A 86 -2.55 -20.53 -17.03
CA ILE A 86 -1.71 -20.27 -15.85
C ILE A 86 -1.67 -21.48 -14.94
N ARG A 87 -2.81 -22.15 -14.75
CA ARG A 87 -2.92 -23.33 -13.88
C ARG A 87 -2.16 -24.53 -14.44
N ASN A 88 -2.28 -24.78 -15.75
CA ASN A 88 -1.60 -25.87 -16.44
C ASN A 88 -0.30 -25.37 -17.06
N ASN A 89 0.59 -24.87 -16.20
CA ASN A 89 1.87 -24.29 -16.57
C ASN A 89 2.99 -24.95 -15.75
N PRO A 90 4.17 -25.23 -16.34
CA PRO A 90 5.31 -25.77 -15.59
C PRO A 90 5.65 -24.98 -14.34
N VAL A 91 5.56 -23.65 -14.38
CA VAL A 91 5.83 -22.77 -13.23
C VAL A 91 4.87 -23.05 -12.08
N ALA A 92 3.57 -23.23 -12.38
CA ALA A 92 2.57 -23.56 -11.37
C ALA A 92 2.79 -24.97 -10.79
N MET A 93 3.13 -25.94 -11.64
CA MET A 93 3.51 -27.29 -11.21
C MET A 93 4.72 -27.25 -10.26
N VAL A 94 5.80 -26.56 -10.63
CA VAL A 94 7.01 -26.45 -9.79
C VAL A 94 6.70 -25.80 -8.45
N MET A 95 5.89 -24.72 -8.42
CA MET A 95 5.52 -24.05 -7.18
C MET A 95 4.65 -24.93 -6.26
N HIS A 96 3.80 -25.78 -6.84
CA HIS A 96 2.92 -26.68 -6.09
C HIS A 96 3.65 -27.96 -5.63
N ASP A 97 4.30 -28.65 -6.56
CA ASP A 97 4.92 -29.97 -6.34
C ASP A 97 6.35 -29.86 -5.78
N ARG A 98 6.94 -28.66 -5.79
CA ARG A 98 8.32 -28.38 -5.35
C ARG A 98 9.38 -29.24 -6.04
N ARG A 99 9.08 -29.66 -7.27
CA ARG A 99 9.93 -30.53 -8.06
C ARG A 99 10.36 -29.82 -9.34
N ALA A 100 11.66 -29.87 -9.64
CA ALA A 100 12.17 -29.33 -10.89
C ALA A 100 11.62 -30.08 -12.11
N LEU A 101 11.39 -29.35 -13.19
CA LEU A 101 11.03 -29.88 -14.51
C LEU A 101 12.11 -29.48 -15.51
N ARG A 102 12.55 -30.42 -16.35
CA ARG A 102 13.34 -30.13 -17.55
C ARG A 102 12.69 -30.79 -18.75
N CYS A 103 12.60 -30.05 -19.85
CA CYS A 103 12.03 -30.54 -21.10
C CYS A 103 12.95 -30.16 -22.26
N ARG A 104 13.48 -31.18 -22.94
CA ARG A 104 14.15 -31.00 -24.22
C ARG A 104 13.09 -30.82 -25.30
N LEU A 105 13.00 -29.61 -25.86
CA LEU A 105 11.88 -29.19 -26.72
C LEU A 105 12.04 -29.61 -28.18
N ASP A 106 13.28 -29.71 -28.67
CA ASP A 106 13.58 -30.03 -30.07
C ASP A 106 13.85 -31.52 -30.32
N ALA A 107 13.78 -32.37 -29.29
CA ALA A 107 14.02 -33.79 -29.42
C ALA A 107 12.93 -34.44 -30.31
N PRO A 108 13.29 -35.33 -31.25
CA PRO A 108 12.32 -36.02 -32.09
C PRO A 108 11.30 -36.80 -31.23
N GLY A 109 10.01 -36.47 -31.37
CA GLY A 109 8.93 -37.11 -30.61
C GLY A 109 8.82 -36.64 -29.14
N ALA A 110 9.46 -35.53 -28.77
CA ALA A 110 9.24 -34.91 -27.46
C ALA A 110 7.75 -34.66 -27.23
N THR A 111 7.24 -35.19 -26.13
CA THR A 111 5.88 -34.96 -25.64
C THR A 111 5.95 -34.34 -24.25
N HIS A 112 5.06 -33.39 -23.98
CA HIS A 112 4.95 -32.73 -22.69
C HIS A 112 3.51 -32.30 -22.44
N ASP A 113 3.13 -32.17 -21.17
CA ASP A 113 1.75 -31.89 -20.77
C ASP A 113 1.36 -30.40 -20.82
N PHE A 114 2.27 -29.54 -21.29
CA PHE A 114 2.16 -28.09 -21.14
C PHE A 114 2.19 -27.35 -22.47
N ALA A 115 1.06 -26.79 -22.89
CA ALA A 115 0.93 -26.05 -24.16
C ALA A 115 1.91 -24.88 -24.32
N VAL A 116 2.27 -24.21 -23.21
CA VAL A 116 3.25 -23.10 -23.23
C VAL A 116 4.64 -23.54 -23.73
N LEU A 117 4.97 -24.83 -23.62
CA LEU A 117 6.24 -25.36 -24.13
C LEU A 117 6.21 -25.54 -25.66
N ASP A 118 5.04 -25.75 -26.26
CA ASP A 118 4.87 -25.72 -27.73
C ASP A 118 5.13 -24.31 -28.28
N ASP A 119 4.66 -23.29 -27.57
CA ASP A 119 4.93 -21.89 -27.92
C ASP A 119 6.43 -21.59 -27.86
N PHE A 120 7.13 -22.02 -26.81
CA PHE A 120 8.58 -21.85 -26.72
C PHE A 120 9.33 -22.60 -27.83
N ARG A 121 8.87 -23.79 -28.21
CA ARG A 121 9.42 -24.53 -29.35
C ARG A 121 9.22 -23.77 -30.66
N ALA A 122 8.02 -23.19 -30.86
CA ALA A 122 7.72 -22.36 -32.03
C ALA A 122 8.55 -21.06 -32.06
N GLU A 123 8.89 -20.51 -30.90
CA GLU A 123 9.83 -19.38 -30.73
C GLU A 123 11.31 -19.80 -30.93
N GLY A 124 11.61 -21.07 -31.23
CA GLY A 124 12.96 -21.55 -31.52
C GLY A 124 13.76 -22.00 -30.29
N MET A 125 13.13 -22.15 -29.13
CA MET A 125 13.80 -22.69 -27.95
C MET A 125 14.02 -24.20 -28.09
N THR A 126 15.18 -24.67 -27.63
CA THR A 126 15.61 -26.08 -27.72
C THR A 126 15.53 -26.81 -26.38
N ASP A 127 15.67 -26.10 -25.26
CA ASP A 127 15.59 -26.67 -23.90
C ASP A 127 14.87 -25.70 -22.96
N TYR A 128 14.16 -26.28 -21.99
CA TYR A 128 13.45 -25.56 -20.94
C TYR A 128 13.70 -26.21 -19.59
N ILE A 129 13.95 -25.40 -18.57
CA ILE A 129 14.05 -25.85 -17.18
C ILE A 129 13.24 -24.94 -16.27
N ALA A 130 12.55 -25.54 -15.30
CA ALA A 130 11.88 -24.84 -14.22
C ALA A 130 12.34 -25.43 -12.88
N LEU A 131 12.78 -24.55 -11.98
CA LEU A 131 13.42 -24.86 -10.70
C LEU A 131 12.61 -24.26 -9.55
N PRO A 132 12.40 -25.02 -8.45
CA PRO A 132 11.78 -24.48 -7.26
C PRO A 132 12.70 -23.46 -6.60
N VAL A 133 12.13 -22.36 -6.14
CA VAL A 133 12.82 -21.31 -5.38
C VAL A 133 12.16 -21.26 -4.01
N VAL A 134 12.72 -22.02 -3.06
CA VAL A 134 12.13 -22.27 -1.74
C VAL A 134 12.66 -21.27 -0.73
N SER A 135 11.76 -20.69 0.07
CA SER A 135 12.08 -19.82 1.20
C SER A 135 12.14 -20.60 2.51
N SER A 136 12.68 -19.99 3.58
CA SER A 136 12.85 -20.64 4.89
C SER A 136 11.54 -21.05 5.57
N ASP A 137 10.41 -20.46 5.18
CA ASP A 137 9.06 -20.75 5.65
C ASP A 137 8.30 -21.76 4.78
N ASP A 138 9.02 -22.55 3.97
CA ASP A 138 8.47 -23.52 3.03
C ASP A 138 7.63 -22.93 1.88
N THR A 139 7.56 -21.60 1.74
CA THR A 139 6.91 -21.02 0.56
C THR A 139 7.75 -21.28 -0.69
N CYS A 140 7.09 -21.70 -1.78
CA CYS A 140 7.77 -22.04 -3.03
C CYS A 140 7.40 -21.06 -4.13
N ASN A 141 8.41 -20.36 -4.63
CA ASN A 141 8.39 -19.61 -5.87
C ASN A 141 9.03 -20.46 -6.97
N ALA A 142 9.12 -19.93 -8.19
CA ALA A 142 9.75 -20.67 -9.29
C ALA A 142 10.61 -19.77 -10.18
N LEU A 143 11.72 -20.35 -10.64
CA LEU A 143 12.58 -19.82 -11.68
C LEU A 143 12.47 -20.74 -12.89
N SER A 144 12.03 -20.23 -14.04
CA SER A 144 12.09 -20.99 -15.29
C SER A 144 12.97 -20.32 -16.31
N LEU A 145 13.79 -21.08 -17.03
CA LEU A 145 14.68 -20.60 -18.07
C LEU A 145 14.50 -21.41 -19.35
N ALA A 146 14.70 -20.76 -20.49
CA ALA A 146 14.74 -21.40 -21.79
C ALA A 146 16.00 -20.97 -22.57
N THR A 147 16.47 -21.85 -23.43
CA THR A 147 17.62 -21.62 -24.31
C THR A 147 17.28 -21.93 -25.75
N ASP A 148 17.87 -21.18 -26.67
CA ASP A 148 17.88 -21.39 -28.12
C ASP A 148 19.18 -22.08 -28.58
N HIS A 149 20.07 -22.46 -27.65
CA HIS A 149 21.33 -23.10 -27.98
C HIS A 149 21.09 -24.49 -28.58
N PRO A 150 21.72 -24.89 -29.71
CA PRO A 150 21.42 -26.15 -30.38
C PRO A 150 21.59 -27.40 -29.51
N GLU A 151 22.50 -27.39 -28.54
CA GLU A 151 22.72 -28.52 -27.61
C GLU A 151 21.89 -28.43 -26.32
N GLY A 152 21.18 -27.31 -26.10
CA GLY A 152 20.45 -27.07 -24.85
C GLY A 152 21.32 -26.74 -23.65
N PHE A 153 20.76 -27.01 -22.47
CA PHE A 153 21.49 -26.91 -21.21
C PHE A 153 22.31 -28.19 -20.98
N SER A 154 23.59 -28.03 -20.67
CA SER A 154 24.45 -29.12 -20.20
C SER A 154 24.14 -29.46 -18.74
N ASP A 155 24.60 -30.61 -18.26
CA ASP A 155 24.44 -31.00 -16.84
C ASP A 155 25.16 -30.02 -15.90
N ALA A 156 26.27 -29.42 -16.35
CA ALA A 156 26.98 -28.37 -15.63
C ALA A 156 26.12 -27.09 -15.51
N ASP A 157 25.35 -26.75 -16.54
CA ASP A 157 24.44 -25.60 -16.49
C ASP A 157 23.31 -25.84 -15.51
N ILE A 158 22.75 -27.05 -15.51
CA ILE A 158 21.62 -27.39 -14.65
C ILE A 158 22.04 -27.35 -13.18
N THR A 159 23.23 -27.87 -12.89
CA THR A 159 23.84 -27.79 -11.56
C THR A 159 24.03 -26.33 -11.16
N ALA A 160 24.64 -25.51 -12.01
CA ALA A 160 24.85 -24.09 -11.78
C ALA A 160 23.54 -23.30 -11.57
N LEU A 161 22.52 -23.57 -12.39
CA LEU A 161 21.20 -22.94 -12.28
C LEU A 161 20.48 -23.36 -10.99
N GLY A 162 20.69 -24.60 -10.52
CA GLY A 162 20.23 -25.05 -9.21
C GLY A 162 20.82 -24.24 -8.06
N GLU A 163 22.15 -24.08 -8.04
CA GLU A 163 22.84 -23.27 -7.02
C GLU A 163 22.38 -21.80 -7.04
N ILE A 164 22.16 -21.25 -8.24
CA ILE A 164 21.62 -19.90 -8.42
C ILE A 164 20.18 -19.81 -7.90
N ALA A 165 19.34 -20.81 -8.17
CA ALA A 165 17.95 -20.86 -7.70
C ALA A 165 17.86 -20.92 -6.16
N GLU A 166 18.77 -21.65 -5.50
CA GLU A 166 18.87 -21.68 -4.04
C GLU A 166 19.24 -20.30 -3.46
N MET A 167 20.28 -19.66 -3.98
CA MET A 167 20.68 -18.31 -3.56
C MET A 167 19.58 -17.27 -3.86
N LEU A 168 18.86 -17.44 -4.97
CA LEU A 168 17.73 -16.62 -5.34
C LEU A 168 16.62 -16.72 -4.28
N GLY A 169 16.37 -17.91 -3.72
CA GLY A 169 15.40 -18.12 -2.63
C GLY A 169 15.62 -17.17 -1.45
N ALA A 170 16.87 -17.09 -0.97
CA ALA A 170 17.24 -16.21 0.13
C ALA A 170 17.07 -14.71 -0.20
N ILE A 171 17.44 -14.28 -1.41
CA ILE A 171 17.29 -12.87 -1.84
C ILE A 171 15.81 -12.50 -1.96
N VAL A 172 15.01 -13.38 -2.53
CA VAL A 172 13.58 -13.19 -2.75
C VAL A 172 12.86 -13.11 -1.42
N GLU A 173 13.18 -14.00 -0.49
CA GLU A 173 12.63 -14.01 0.85
C GLU A 173 12.93 -12.69 1.58
N LEU A 174 14.20 -12.23 1.54
CA LEU A 174 14.59 -10.95 2.14
C LEU A 174 13.81 -9.77 1.55
N GLN A 175 13.66 -9.73 0.23
CA GLN A 175 12.91 -8.68 -0.44
C GLN A 175 11.40 -8.78 -0.16
N ALA A 176 10.84 -9.98 -0.09
CA ALA A 176 9.46 -10.24 0.26
C ALA A 176 9.17 -9.80 1.70
N SER A 177 10.00 -10.17 2.66
CA SER A 177 9.88 -9.80 4.07
C SER A 177 9.93 -8.27 4.27
N ARG A 178 10.91 -7.58 3.65
CA ARG A 178 10.98 -6.11 3.66
C ARG A 178 9.76 -5.46 3.04
N ARG A 179 9.27 -6.04 1.93
CA ARG A 179 8.07 -5.54 1.25
C ARG A 179 6.83 -5.71 2.11
N VAL A 180 6.63 -6.86 2.73
CA VAL A 180 5.49 -7.14 3.63
C VAL A 180 5.53 -6.20 4.82
N SER A 181 6.69 -6.06 5.47
CA SER A 181 6.88 -5.17 6.61
C SER A 181 6.45 -3.74 6.27
N ARG A 182 6.92 -3.19 5.14
CA ARG A 182 6.51 -1.87 4.66
C ARG A 182 5.03 -1.78 4.31
N GLN A 183 4.46 -2.79 3.68
CA GLN A 183 3.04 -2.77 3.32
C GLN A 183 2.13 -2.83 4.55
N LEU A 184 2.48 -3.61 5.55
CA LEU A 184 1.74 -3.66 6.82
C LEU A 184 1.88 -2.32 7.55
N MET A 185 3.09 -1.76 7.62
CA MET A 185 3.31 -0.44 8.22
C MET A 185 2.52 0.66 7.49
N GLU A 186 2.52 0.67 6.16
CA GLU A 186 1.73 1.60 5.36
C GLU A 186 0.22 1.45 5.61
N ALA A 187 -0.29 0.22 5.72
CA ALA A 187 -1.71 -0.05 5.88
C ALA A 187 -2.25 0.24 7.30
N TYR A 188 -1.43 0.00 8.33
CA TYR A 188 -1.86 0.10 9.73
C TYR A 188 -1.37 1.36 10.46
N VAL A 189 -0.27 1.96 10.01
CA VAL A 189 0.36 3.13 10.65
C VAL A 189 0.37 4.36 9.74
N GLY A 190 0.26 4.16 8.42
CA GLY A 190 0.39 5.22 7.43
C GLY A 190 1.76 5.24 6.76
N ARG A 191 1.83 5.87 5.59
CA ARG A 191 3.00 5.76 4.69
C ARG A 191 4.26 6.39 5.26
N ARG A 192 4.17 7.59 5.82
CA ARG A 192 5.33 8.34 6.31
C ARG A 192 5.72 7.82 7.67
N THR A 193 4.77 7.70 8.59
CA THR A 193 4.96 7.14 9.93
C THR A 193 5.56 5.73 9.85
N GLY A 194 4.99 4.88 9.00
CA GLY A 194 5.50 3.53 8.77
C GLY A 194 6.94 3.51 8.25
N ALA A 195 7.30 4.41 7.33
CA ALA A 195 8.68 4.53 6.84
C ALA A 195 9.66 4.96 7.95
N ARG A 196 9.25 5.85 8.86
CA ARG A 196 10.06 6.28 10.01
C ARG A 196 10.28 5.18 11.02
N LEU A 197 9.23 4.41 11.33
CA LEU A 197 9.32 3.23 12.20
C LEU A 197 10.27 2.18 11.60
N LEU A 198 10.15 1.90 10.29
CA LEU A 198 11.06 0.98 9.60
C LEU A 198 12.50 1.47 9.54
N ALA A 199 12.72 2.79 9.63
CA ALA A 199 14.06 3.38 9.74
C ALA A 199 14.62 3.34 11.19
N GLY A 200 13.89 2.78 12.15
CA GLY A 200 14.34 2.59 13.52
C GLY A 200 13.94 3.71 14.49
N GLN A 201 13.05 4.63 14.10
CA GLN A 201 12.53 5.66 15.01
C GLN A 201 11.45 5.07 15.94
N ILE A 202 11.88 4.16 16.83
CA ILE A 202 11.00 3.34 17.70
C ILE A 202 11.23 3.59 19.20
N ALA A 203 12.11 4.51 19.56
CA ALA A 203 12.44 4.76 20.96
C ALA A 203 11.24 5.41 21.68
N ARG A 204 10.84 4.84 22.82
CA ARG A 204 9.77 5.40 23.65
C ARG A 204 10.13 6.83 24.06
N GLY A 205 9.21 7.77 23.85
CA GLY A 205 9.42 9.18 24.18
C GLY A 205 10.27 9.92 23.16
N SER A 206 10.72 9.30 22.06
CA SER A 206 11.31 10.04 20.95
C SER A 206 10.21 10.79 20.21
N TYR A 207 10.36 12.10 20.08
CA TYR A 207 9.49 12.94 19.28
C TYR A 207 10.29 14.03 18.58
N GLU A 208 9.69 14.60 17.55
CA GLU A 208 10.10 15.87 16.98
C GLU A 208 8.98 16.89 17.17
N THR A 209 9.38 18.16 17.29
CA THR A 209 8.44 19.27 17.28
C THR A 209 8.22 19.70 15.85
N ILE A 210 6.98 19.68 15.38
CA ILE A 210 6.60 20.08 14.02
C ILE A 210 5.44 21.06 14.06
N ASP A 211 5.40 21.99 13.12
CA ASP A 211 4.15 22.66 12.75
C ASP A 211 3.32 21.71 11.91
N ALA A 212 2.05 21.53 12.26
CA ALA A 212 1.16 20.65 11.51
C ALA A 212 -0.27 21.15 11.54
N VAL A 213 -0.93 21.06 10.38
CA VAL A 213 -2.39 21.15 10.35
C VAL A 213 -2.94 19.89 10.98
N ILE A 214 -3.75 20.06 12.01
CA ILE A 214 -4.50 18.98 12.65
C ILE A 214 -5.84 18.87 11.93
N TRP A 215 -6.09 17.71 11.34
CA TRP A 215 -7.33 17.40 10.64
C TRP A 215 -8.05 16.29 11.39
N HIS A 216 -9.18 16.62 12.00
CA HIS A 216 -9.97 15.69 12.79
C HIS A 216 -11.35 15.56 12.18
N ALA A 217 -11.86 14.35 12.03
CA ALA A 217 -13.23 14.13 11.55
C ALA A 217 -13.93 13.08 12.38
N ASP A 218 -15.25 13.18 12.46
CA ASP A 218 -16.07 12.23 13.18
C ASP A 218 -17.44 12.03 12.54
N LEU A 219 -17.94 10.80 12.60
CA LEU A 219 -19.33 10.51 12.22
C LEU A 219 -20.26 10.98 13.33
N ARG A 220 -21.32 11.67 12.95
CA ARG A 220 -22.28 12.19 13.90
C ARG A 220 -23.43 11.19 14.05
N GLY A 221 -23.91 10.99 15.28
CA GLY A 221 -25.00 10.05 15.60
C GLY A 221 -24.63 8.57 15.44
N PHE A 222 -23.34 8.24 15.26
CA PHE A 222 -22.89 6.88 14.98
C PHE A 222 -23.23 5.89 16.10
N THR A 223 -23.15 6.31 17.37
CA THR A 223 -23.53 5.46 18.52
C THR A 223 -24.98 4.97 18.42
N ALA A 224 -25.92 5.84 18.02
CA ALA A 224 -27.31 5.43 17.82
C ALA A 224 -27.47 4.49 16.60
N LEU A 225 -26.63 4.67 15.56
CA LEU A 225 -26.61 3.77 14.41
C LEU A 225 -26.13 2.36 14.82
N THR A 226 -25.15 2.24 15.71
CA THR A 226 -24.64 0.93 16.14
C THR A 226 -25.65 0.11 16.94
N ASP A 227 -26.63 0.76 17.58
CA ASP A 227 -27.70 0.10 18.32
C ASP A 227 -28.84 -0.38 17.41
N THR A 228 -28.95 0.17 16.19
CA THR A 228 -30.10 -0.03 15.30
C THR A 228 -29.78 -0.82 14.03
N LEU A 229 -28.55 -0.73 13.52
CA LEU A 229 -28.17 -1.37 12.26
C LEU A 229 -27.53 -2.75 12.45
N PRO A 230 -27.73 -3.68 11.50
CA PRO A 230 -26.97 -4.91 11.44
C PRO A 230 -25.45 -4.65 11.39
N ARG A 231 -24.66 -5.52 12.04
CA ARG A 231 -23.19 -5.38 12.11
C ARG A 231 -22.52 -5.27 10.74
N GLY A 232 -22.99 -6.03 9.75
CA GLY A 232 -22.48 -5.97 8.38
C GLY A 232 -22.67 -4.60 7.74
N ASP A 233 -23.82 -3.97 7.98
CA ASP A 233 -24.15 -2.65 7.44
C ASP A 233 -23.35 -1.53 8.11
N ILE A 234 -23.03 -1.68 9.40
CA ILE A 234 -22.11 -0.79 10.12
C ILE A 234 -20.70 -0.87 9.53
N ILE A 235 -20.19 -2.07 9.28
CA ILE A 235 -18.85 -2.26 8.69
C ILE A 235 -18.81 -1.67 7.28
N GLU A 236 -19.85 -1.89 6.46
CA GLU A 236 -19.97 -1.28 5.12
C GLU A 236 -19.97 0.25 5.21
N LEU A 237 -20.76 0.84 6.12
CA LEU A 237 -20.79 2.30 6.35
C LEU A 237 -19.42 2.86 6.75
N LEU A 238 -18.72 2.19 7.67
CA LEU A 238 -17.38 2.58 8.11
C LEU A 238 -16.37 2.51 6.97
N ASN A 239 -16.41 1.45 6.16
CA ASN A 239 -15.51 1.32 5.01
C ASN A 239 -15.76 2.43 3.99
N ASP A 240 -17.02 2.70 3.64
CA ASP A 240 -17.38 3.80 2.72
C ASP A 240 -16.89 5.16 3.24
N TRP A 241 -17.05 5.42 4.55
CA TRP A 241 -16.59 6.63 5.21
C TRP A 241 -15.06 6.75 5.18
N PHE A 242 -14.33 5.71 5.57
CA PHE A 242 -12.87 5.73 5.61
C PHE A 242 -12.26 5.75 4.21
N ASP A 243 -12.89 5.14 3.20
CA ASP A 243 -12.46 5.24 1.81
C ASP A 243 -12.63 6.68 1.28
N ALA A 244 -13.74 7.34 1.59
CA ALA A 244 -13.97 8.74 1.20
C ALA A 244 -12.94 9.68 1.86
N VAL A 245 -12.69 9.52 3.16
CA VAL A 245 -11.71 10.33 3.91
C VAL A 245 -10.28 10.04 3.48
N GLY A 246 -9.91 8.76 3.42
CA GLY A 246 -8.56 8.33 3.03
C GLY A 246 -8.20 8.73 1.62
N GLY A 247 -9.13 8.62 0.67
CA GLY A 247 -8.93 9.07 -0.70
C GLY A 247 -8.67 10.58 -0.81
N ALA A 248 -9.45 11.39 -0.10
CA ALA A 248 -9.31 12.85 -0.09
C ALA A 248 -8.02 13.33 0.58
N LEU A 249 -7.70 12.79 1.77
CA LEU A 249 -6.47 13.13 2.48
C LEU A 249 -5.23 12.75 1.68
N ALA A 250 -5.20 11.53 1.11
CA ALA A 250 -4.07 11.06 0.33
C ALA A 250 -3.84 11.90 -0.94
N ALA A 251 -4.90 12.41 -1.58
CA ALA A 251 -4.81 13.25 -2.77
C ALA A 251 -4.13 14.61 -2.50
N GLU A 252 -4.31 15.15 -1.30
CA GLU A 252 -3.75 16.44 -0.87
C GLU A 252 -2.47 16.30 -0.01
N GLY A 253 -1.96 15.09 0.14
CA GLY A 253 -0.74 14.80 0.90
C GLY A 253 -0.91 14.79 2.42
N GLY A 254 -2.14 14.64 2.91
CA GLY A 254 -2.44 14.41 4.32
C GLY A 254 -2.12 12.98 4.75
N GLU A 255 -1.73 12.82 6.01
CA GLU A 255 -1.40 11.54 6.61
C GLU A 255 -2.39 11.19 7.73
N ILE A 256 -3.13 10.09 7.56
CA ILE A 256 -3.93 9.52 8.64
C ILE A 256 -2.98 8.90 9.66
N LEU A 257 -3.07 9.36 10.91
CA LEU A 257 -2.29 8.81 12.02
C LEU A 257 -3.01 7.62 12.65
N LYS A 258 -4.32 7.75 12.87
CA LYS A 258 -5.13 6.67 13.41
C LYS A 258 -6.62 6.89 13.16
N PHE A 259 -7.33 5.76 13.15
CA PHE A 259 -8.78 5.72 13.30
C PHE A 259 -9.13 5.60 14.79
N VAL A 260 -10.02 6.45 15.29
CA VAL A 260 -10.47 6.45 16.70
C VAL A 260 -11.96 6.13 16.73
N GLY A 261 -12.29 4.84 16.81
CA GLY A 261 -13.67 4.39 16.63
C GLY A 261 -14.14 4.69 15.20
N TYR A 262 -15.08 5.64 15.06
CA TYR A 262 -15.61 6.14 13.80
C TYR A 262 -14.99 7.50 13.38
N GLY A 263 -14.06 8.02 14.19
CA GLY A 263 -13.33 9.24 13.93
C GLY A 263 -11.99 9.01 13.23
N VAL A 264 -11.46 10.07 12.64
CA VAL A 264 -10.17 10.09 11.93
C VAL A 264 -9.32 11.23 12.48
N LEU A 265 -8.09 10.92 12.89
CA LEU A 265 -7.06 11.92 13.17
C LEU A 265 -6.00 11.84 12.07
N ALA A 266 -5.82 12.95 11.38
CA ALA A 266 -4.83 13.12 10.34
C ALA A 266 -4.05 14.43 10.53
N ILE A 267 -2.88 14.50 9.89
CA ILE A 267 -2.06 15.71 9.88
C ILE A 267 -1.62 16.08 8.48
N PHE A 268 -1.40 17.38 8.27
CA PHE A 268 -0.57 17.88 7.17
C PHE A 268 0.63 18.55 7.80
N GLU A 269 1.78 17.89 7.73
CA GLU A 269 3.02 18.44 8.23
C GLU A 269 3.43 19.69 7.43
N ALA A 270 3.74 20.76 8.16
CA ALA A 270 4.19 22.03 7.64
C ALA A 270 5.67 22.27 7.99
N THR A 271 6.53 21.27 7.78
CA THR A 271 7.99 21.40 7.92
C THR A 271 8.69 21.45 6.56
N GLY A 272 9.80 22.18 6.48
CA GLY A 272 10.59 22.33 5.25
C GLY A 272 10.09 23.43 4.30
N THR A 273 10.27 23.24 2.99
CA THR A 273 9.92 24.23 1.94
C THR A 273 8.41 24.43 1.70
N ALA A 274 7.56 23.70 2.41
CA ALA A 274 6.11 23.87 2.33
C ALA A 274 5.64 25.05 3.19
N ASN A 275 5.01 26.05 2.58
CA ASN A 275 4.41 27.16 3.32
C ASN A 275 3.22 26.63 4.15
N VAL A 276 3.10 27.04 5.42
CA VAL A 276 1.94 26.75 6.29
C VAL A 276 0.61 27.05 5.59
N ALA A 277 0.55 28.14 4.82
CA ALA A 277 -0.62 28.51 4.03
C ALA A 277 -1.00 27.44 2.99
N ASP A 278 -0.02 26.84 2.31
CA ASP A 278 -0.24 25.79 1.32
C ASP A 278 -0.79 24.52 1.98
N ARG A 279 -0.28 24.18 3.17
CA ARG A 279 -0.78 23.03 3.96
C ARG A 279 -2.18 23.26 4.48
N CYS A 280 -2.49 24.45 4.97
CA CYS A 280 -3.86 24.83 5.35
C CYS A 280 -4.81 24.77 4.14
N ALA A 281 -4.40 25.30 2.99
CA ALA A 281 -5.18 25.23 1.76
C ALA A 281 -5.41 23.78 1.29
N ALA A 282 -4.38 22.93 1.34
CA ALA A 282 -4.47 21.49 1.03
C ALA A 282 -5.44 20.76 1.98
N ALA A 283 -5.36 21.03 3.28
CA ALA A 283 -6.26 20.44 4.26
C ALA A 283 -7.73 20.85 4.05
N LEU A 284 -7.96 22.10 3.64
CA LEU A 284 -9.31 22.58 3.32
C LEU A 284 -9.85 22.01 2.01
N ARG A 285 -9.00 21.83 0.99
CA ARG A 285 -9.36 21.11 -0.24
C ARG A 285 -9.70 19.65 0.07
N ALA A 286 -8.92 18.98 0.91
CA ALA A 286 -9.21 17.62 1.35
C ALA A 286 -10.57 17.56 2.07
N ALA A 287 -10.85 18.49 2.97
CA ALA A 287 -12.16 18.56 3.65
C ALA A 287 -13.32 18.75 2.66
N SER A 288 -13.13 19.61 1.65
CA SER A 288 -14.13 19.84 0.59
C SER A 288 -14.32 18.63 -0.34
N ASP A 289 -13.24 17.90 -0.61
CA ASP A 289 -13.28 16.66 -1.38
C ASP A 289 -14.01 15.54 -0.61
N VAL A 290 -13.79 15.42 0.71
CA VAL A 290 -14.59 14.49 1.55
C VAL A 290 -16.08 14.80 1.45
N VAL A 291 -16.47 16.07 1.50
CA VAL A 291 -17.87 16.48 1.32
C VAL A 291 -18.42 16.03 -0.04
N SER A 292 -17.65 16.22 -1.11
CA SER A 292 -18.04 15.81 -2.47
C SER A 292 -18.18 14.29 -2.60
N ARG A 293 -17.19 13.53 -2.08
CA ARG A 293 -17.17 12.05 -2.10
C ARG A 293 -18.33 11.47 -1.29
N VAL A 294 -18.56 11.97 -0.08
CA VAL A 294 -19.66 11.51 0.78
C VAL A 294 -21.02 11.88 0.20
N THR A 295 -21.14 13.03 -0.48
CA THR A 295 -22.39 13.38 -1.18
C THR A 295 -22.71 12.37 -2.28
N ALA A 296 -21.74 12.00 -3.11
CA ALA A 296 -21.91 10.96 -4.12
C ALA A 296 -22.21 9.59 -3.50
N CYS A 297 -21.46 9.19 -2.48
CA CYS A 297 -21.68 7.96 -1.75
C CYS A 297 -23.09 7.89 -1.14
N ASN A 298 -23.57 8.98 -0.53
CA ASN A 298 -24.91 9.05 0.05
C ASN A 298 -26.01 8.92 -1.01
N ALA A 299 -25.82 9.42 -2.23
CA ALA A 299 -26.77 9.21 -3.31
C ALA A 299 -26.87 7.73 -3.69
N GLU A 300 -25.74 7.02 -3.78
CA GLU A 300 -25.72 5.58 -4.03
C GLU A 300 -26.33 4.77 -2.88
N ARG A 301 -26.02 5.16 -1.64
CA ARG A 301 -26.58 4.54 -0.43
C ARG A 301 -28.09 4.71 -0.36
N ALA A 302 -28.60 5.90 -0.65
CA ALA A 302 -30.03 6.19 -0.70
C ALA A 302 -30.74 5.33 -1.77
N ALA A 303 -30.14 5.17 -2.95
CA ALA A 303 -30.68 4.30 -4.01
C ALA A 303 -30.77 2.81 -3.58
N ARG A 304 -29.97 2.39 -2.60
CA ARG A 304 -29.99 1.04 -2.00
C ARG A 304 -30.79 0.97 -0.69
N GLY A 305 -31.49 2.03 -0.30
CA GLY A 305 -32.23 2.08 0.98
C GLY A 305 -31.33 2.05 2.22
N ARG A 306 -30.06 2.45 2.09
CA ARG A 306 -29.09 2.50 3.19
C ARG A 306 -29.08 3.88 3.85
N VAL A 307 -28.76 3.93 5.14
CA VAL A 307 -28.65 5.21 5.88
C VAL A 307 -27.53 6.09 5.32
N PRO A 308 -27.70 7.42 5.31
CA PRO A 308 -26.67 8.35 4.87
C PRO A 308 -25.54 8.45 5.90
N ILE A 309 -24.33 8.66 5.40
CA ILE A 309 -23.16 9.05 6.18
C ILE A 309 -23.29 10.53 6.51
N VAL A 310 -23.19 10.88 7.79
CA VAL A 310 -23.19 12.27 8.21
C VAL A 310 -22.07 12.52 9.22
N PHE A 311 -21.34 13.60 9.02
CA PHE A 311 -20.04 13.80 9.64
C PHE A 311 -19.76 15.28 9.94
N GLY A 312 -18.71 15.53 10.71
CA GLY A 312 -18.11 16.84 10.90
C GLY A 312 -16.59 16.76 10.83
N ILE A 313 -15.97 17.78 10.24
CA ILE A 313 -14.53 17.94 10.10
C ILE A 313 -14.12 19.19 10.87
N VAL A 314 -13.03 19.08 11.60
CA VAL A 314 -12.32 20.17 12.24
C VAL A 314 -10.92 20.28 11.66
N VAL A 315 -10.51 21.52 11.40
CA VAL A 315 -9.13 21.85 11.03
C VAL A 315 -8.53 22.87 11.98
N ASP A 316 -7.32 22.59 12.44
CA ASP A 316 -6.53 23.48 13.28
C ASP A 316 -5.08 23.48 12.77
N ILE A 317 -4.26 24.42 13.21
CA ILE A 317 -2.82 24.48 12.89
C ILE A 317 -2.08 24.92 14.14
N GLY A 318 -0.97 24.26 14.42
CA GLY A 318 -0.06 24.67 15.46
C GLY A 318 1.08 23.69 15.63
N GLU A 319 1.95 24.03 16.56
CA GLU A 319 3.07 23.21 16.95
C GLU A 319 2.58 21.96 17.72
N VAL A 320 3.11 20.80 17.36
CA VAL A 320 2.83 19.51 18.01
C VAL A 320 4.09 18.69 18.20
N ALA A 321 4.11 17.89 19.27
CA ALA A 321 5.09 16.82 19.43
C ALA A 321 4.61 15.60 18.64
N TYR A 322 5.37 15.23 17.60
CA TYR A 322 5.10 14.09 16.73
C TYR A 322 6.09 12.96 16.99
N GLY A 323 5.62 11.83 17.52
CA GLY A 323 6.52 10.74 17.90
C GLY A 323 5.89 9.59 18.67
N ASN A 324 6.74 8.78 19.29
CA ASN A 324 6.37 7.54 19.97
C ASN A 324 5.89 7.78 21.40
N ILE A 325 4.60 7.60 21.63
CA ILE A 325 3.94 7.78 22.92
C ILE A 325 3.32 6.45 23.35
N GLY A 326 3.49 6.04 24.60
CA GLY A 326 2.86 4.82 25.11
C GLY A 326 3.65 4.12 26.21
N THR A 327 3.46 2.81 26.28
CA THR A 327 4.16 1.89 27.20
C THR A 327 5.44 1.36 26.56
N VAL A 328 6.18 0.50 27.26
CA VAL A 328 7.40 -0.13 26.72
C VAL A 328 7.06 -1.08 25.56
N ASP A 329 6.00 -1.87 25.70
CA ASP A 329 5.64 -2.92 24.72
C ASP A 329 4.56 -2.49 23.72
N ARG A 330 3.98 -1.31 23.91
CA ARG A 330 2.94 -0.75 23.04
C ARG A 330 3.11 0.75 22.88
N LEU A 331 3.63 1.13 21.72
CA LEU A 331 3.82 2.51 21.29
C LEU A 331 2.77 2.90 20.24
N ASP A 332 2.37 4.15 20.29
CA ASP A 332 1.54 4.82 19.29
C ASP A 332 2.36 5.99 18.74
N PHE A 333 2.67 5.94 17.44
CA PHE A 333 3.38 7.03 16.77
C PHE A 333 2.34 8.07 16.35
N THR A 334 2.25 9.15 17.11
CA THR A 334 1.13 10.09 16.98
C THR A 334 1.55 11.51 17.35
N VAL A 335 0.61 12.45 17.22
CA VAL A 335 0.79 13.84 17.62
C VAL A 335 0.15 14.10 18.98
N THR A 336 0.78 14.94 19.78
CA THR A 336 0.21 15.49 21.02
C THR A 336 0.57 16.96 21.15
N GLY A 337 -0.29 17.75 21.77
CA GLY A 337 -0.05 19.17 22.01
C GLY A 337 -1.34 19.98 22.12
N PRO A 338 -1.22 21.28 22.45
CA PRO A 338 -2.38 22.17 22.60
C PRO A 338 -3.27 22.22 21.35
N ALA A 339 -2.70 22.26 20.14
CA ALA A 339 -3.46 22.26 18.88
C ALA A 339 -4.30 21.00 18.69
N VAL A 340 -3.78 19.82 19.07
CA VAL A 340 -4.54 18.56 19.00
C VAL A 340 -5.72 18.58 19.96
N ASN A 341 -5.50 19.07 21.19
CA ASN A 341 -6.54 19.19 22.20
C ASN A 341 -7.62 20.20 21.76
N GLN A 342 -7.24 21.33 21.18
CA GLN A 342 -8.15 22.34 20.66
C GLN A 342 -9.00 21.79 19.52
N ALA A 343 -8.39 21.12 18.54
CA ALA A 343 -9.13 20.45 17.46
C ALA A 343 -10.18 19.46 18.00
N ALA A 344 -9.82 18.65 19.00
CA ALA A 344 -10.76 17.72 19.62
C ALA A 344 -11.95 18.42 20.32
N ARG A 345 -11.75 19.64 20.87
CA ARG A 345 -12.83 20.42 21.49
C ARG A 345 -13.69 21.15 20.48
N LEU A 346 -13.10 21.65 19.40
CA LEU A 346 -13.83 22.24 18.27
C LEU A 346 -14.79 21.22 17.61
N GLN A 347 -14.52 19.91 17.72
CA GLN A 347 -15.41 18.88 17.20
C GLN A 347 -16.79 18.92 17.87
N GLY A 348 -16.83 19.09 19.19
CA GLY A 348 -18.09 19.24 19.94
C GLY A 348 -18.85 20.51 19.51
N LEU A 349 -18.12 21.62 19.36
CA LEU A 349 -18.69 22.87 18.87
C LEU A 349 -19.26 22.76 17.44
N ALA A 350 -18.59 22.00 16.56
CA ALA A 350 -19.08 21.77 15.20
C ALA A 350 -20.44 21.08 15.16
N VAL A 351 -20.70 20.18 16.12
CA VAL A 351 -22.01 19.55 16.31
C VAL A 351 -23.04 20.56 16.78
N GLU A 352 -22.74 21.34 17.82
CA GLU A 352 -23.64 22.36 18.37
C GLU A 352 -24.04 23.42 17.34
N LEU A 353 -23.10 23.83 16.48
CA LEU A 353 -23.35 24.82 15.43
C LEU A 353 -23.96 24.23 14.15
N GLY A 354 -24.10 22.90 14.07
CA GLY A 354 -24.60 22.21 12.87
C GLY A 354 -23.70 22.41 11.63
N ARG A 355 -22.40 22.65 11.82
CA ARG A 355 -21.43 22.98 10.76
C ARG A 355 -20.61 21.76 10.36
N THR A 356 -20.61 21.45 9.07
CA THR A 356 -19.88 20.29 8.53
C THR A 356 -18.36 20.48 8.63
N ILE A 357 -17.87 21.70 8.44
CA ILE A 357 -16.45 22.06 8.56
C ILE A 357 -16.32 23.21 9.55
N VAL A 358 -15.46 23.04 10.56
CA VAL A 358 -15.10 24.10 11.52
C VAL A 358 -13.59 24.26 11.56
N ALA A 359 -13.12 25.49 11.61
CA ALA A 359 -11.70 25.83 11.68
C ALA A 359 -11.40 26.69 12.92
N SER A 360 -10.20 26.56 13.45
CA SER A 360 -9.68 27.46 14.47
C SER A 360 -9.33 28.85 13.91
N ALA A 361 -9.09 29.79 14.81
CA ALA A 361 -8.60 31.12 14.45
C ALA A 361 -7.22 31.10 13.79
N ALA A 362 -6.30 30.27 14.30
CA ALA A 362 -4.96 30.14 13.73
C ALA A 362 -5.02 29.60 12.30
N PHE A 363 -5.90 28.62 12.05
CA PHE A 363 -6.11 28.06 10.72
C PHE A 363 -6.71 29.11 9.77
N ALA A 364 -7.72 29.85 10.22
CA ALA A 364 -8.34 30.90 9.42
C ALA A 364 -7.38 32.04 9.04
N ALA A 365 -6.43 32.37 9.92
CA ALA A 365 -5.39 33.36 9.63
C ALA A 365 -4.43 32.91 8.51
N ALA A 366 -4.20 31.60 8.37
CA ALA A 366 -3.31 31.03 7.35
C ALA A 366 -3.96 30.92 5.96
N VAL A 367 -5.29 30.95 5.88
CA VAL A 367 -6.07 30.93 4.62
C VAL A 367 -7.10 32.07 4.61
N PRO A 368 -6.64 33.33 4.52
CA PRO A 368 -7.53 34.49 4.52
C PRO A 368 -8.55 34.41 3.38
N ASP A 369 -9.69 35.07 3.57
CA ASP A 369 -10.81 35.18 2.61
C ASP A 369 -11.53 33.88 2.26
N THR A 370 -11.07 32.73 2.77
CA THR A 370 -11.71 31.43 2.49
C THR A 370 -12.75 31.04 3.55
N LEU A 371 -12.59 31.57 4.78
CA LEU A 371 -13.40 31.21 5.94
C LEU A 371 -14.09 32.43 6.55
N SER A 372 -15.35 32.27 6.94
CA SER A 372 -16.15 33.27 7.64
C SER A 372 -16.21 32.99 9.14
N PRO A 373 -16.18 34.02 10.01
CA PRO A 373 -16.27 33.84 11.45
C PRO A 373 -17.65 33.31 11.86
N LEU A 374 -17.67 32.34 12.77
CA LEU A 374 -18.90 31.82 13.40
C LEU A 374 -19.21 32.49 14.73
N GLY A 375 -18.21 33.09 15.38
CA GLY A 375 -18.32 33.71 16.69
C GLY A 375 -17.17 33.31 17.61
N THR A 376 -17.34 33.62 18.89
CA THR A 376 -16.38 33.30 19.94
C THR A 376 -17.06 32.44 21.00
N PHE A 377 -16.43 31.33 21.37
CA PHE A 377 -17.02 30.27 22.19
C PHE A 377 -16.09 29.86 23.32
N ALA A 378 -16.66 29.50 24.47
CA ALA A 378 -15.92 28.84 25.54
C ALA A 378 -15.77 27.36 25.19
N LEU A 379 -14.52 26.85 25.14
CA LEU A 379 -14.26 25.43 24.91
C LEU A 379 -13.91 24.74 26.22
N ARG A 380 -14.48 23.55 26.45
CA ARG A 380 -14.26 22.79 27.70
C ARG A 380 -12.77 22.50 27.92
N GLY A 381 -12.24 22.99 29.05
CA GLY A 381 -10.85 22.77 29.45
C GLY A 381 -9.83 23.69 28.76
N ILE A 382 -10.30 24.71 28.03
CA ILE A 382 -9.47 25.79 27.49
C ILE A 382 -9.89 27.07 28.22
N SER A 383 -8.93 27.73 28.85
CA SER A 383 -9.20 28.92 29.68
C SER A 383 -9.72 30.10 28.86
N ASP A 384 -9.18 30.29 27.65
CA ASP A 384 -9.49 31.43 26.80
C ASP A 384 -10.64 31.15 25.83
N MET A 385 -11.43 32.18 25.57
CA MET A 385 -12.48 32.17 24.56
C MET A 385 -11.89 31.97 23.16
N GLN A 386 -12.40 30.99 22.41
CA GLN A 386 -11.88 30.62 21.10
C GLN A 386 -12.77 31.11 19.97
N ARG A 387 -12.17 31.70 18.93
CA ARG A 387 -12.89 32.06 17.71
C ARG A 387 -12.95 30.85 16.77
N ALA A 388 -14.14 30.57 16.25
CA ALA A 388 -14.37 29.50 15.30
C ALA A 388 -14.77 30.07 13.93
N TYR A 389 -14.42 29.35 12.87
CA TYR A 389 -14.63 29.75 11.48
C TYR A 389 -15.20 28.60 10.65
N ALA A 390 -15.84 28.89 9.52
CA ALA A 390 -16.29 27.88 8.55
C ALA A 390 -16.26 28.44 7.12
N PRO A 391 -16.26 27.61 6.07
CA PRO A 391 -16.39 28.05 4.69
C PRO A 391 -17.68 28.87 4.47
N GLY A 392 -17.59 29.98 3.73
CA GLY A 392 -18.72 30.91 3.52
C GLY A 392 -19.87 30.34 2.68
N ARG A 393 -19.59 29.38 1.79
CA ARG A 393 -20.62 28.52 1.17
C ARG A 393 -20.92 27.37 2.12
N ASP A 394 -21.79 27.63 3.08
CA ASP A 394 -22.12 26.65 4.10
C ASP A 394 -23.09 25.60 3.54
N MET A 395 -22.60 24.38 3.34
CA MET A 395 -23.44 23.18 3.31
C MET A 395 -23.85 22.89 4.76
N ARG A 396 -24.89 23.59 5.23
CA ARG A 396 -25.59 23.20 6.46
C ARG A 396 -25.90 21.72 6.34
N SER A 397 -25.43 20.94 7.29
CA SER A 397 -25.60 19.50 7.25
C SER A 397 -27.10 19.18 7.21
N SER A 398 -27.55 18.27 6.34
CA SER A 398 -28.96 17.80 6.26
C SER A 398 -29.43 17.03 7.51
N TRP A 399 -28.72 17.17 8.62
CA TRP A 399 -28.95 16.57 9.94
C TRP A 399 -30.41 16.63 10.37
N SER A 400 -31.08 17.76 10.15
CA SER A 400 -32.50 17.93 10.52
C SER A 400 -33.44 16.98 9.76
N HIS A 401 -33.12 16.61 8.51
CA HIS A 401 -33.88 15.62 7.74
C HIS A 401 -33.48 14.18 8.08
N ALA A 402 -32.20 13.93 8.36
CA ALA A 402 -31.72 12.58 8.73
C ALA A 402 -32.26 12.11 10.09
N ILE A 403 -32.36 13.01 11.08
CA ILE A 403 -32.98 12.69 12.39
C ILE A 403 -34.45 12.28 12.22
N CYS A 404 -35.18 12.93 11.30
CA CYS A 404 -36.57 12.62 11.00
C CYS A 404 -36.74 11.20 10.40
N MET A 405 -35.75 10.72 9.65
CA MET A 405 -35.72 9.37 9.07
C MET A 405 -35.25 8.28 10.06
N ILE A 406 -34.50 8.65 11.11
CA ILE A 406 -33.92 7.72 12.10
C ILE A 406 -34.87 7.52 13.32
N GLY A 407 -36.03 8.18 13.35
CA GLY A 407 -37.09 7.90 14.34
C GLY A 407 -36.77 8.31 15.78
N CYS A 408 -35.74 9.12 16.01
CA CYS A 408 -35.49 9.72 17.32
C CYS A 408 -36.16 11.10 17.40
N ALA A 409 -37.35 11.15 17.99
CA ALA A 409 -37.92 12.38 18.54
C ALA A 409 -37.17 12.77 19.84
N PRO A 410 -37.13 14.07 20.20
CA PRO A 410 -36.27 14.60 21.27
C PRO A 410 -36.56 14.08 22.67
#